data_AF-A0A7S3MC49-F1
#
_entry.id   AF-A0A7S3MC49-F1
#
_cell.length_a   1.000
_cell.length_b   1.000
_cell.length_c   1.000
_cell.angle_alpha   90.00
_cell.angle_beta   90.00
_cell.angle_gamma   90.00
#
_symmetry.space_group_name_H-M   'P 1'
#
loop_
_entity.id
_entity.type
_entity.pdbx_description
1 polymer ?
#
loop_
_entity_poly.entity_id
_entity_poly.type
_entity_poly.pdbx_seq_one_letter_code
_entity_poly.pdbx_strand_id
1 'polypeptide(L)'
;MSPFGQNAQFYHIFLLGLAIKLGGCVAAWHNGYRVGVWGYFIACMVVAVGYGSLNLCVAELTSIIAFPGGHFGYVRASLGPFWGYMTGIMGLIESVFFLAVSLLKLGQAVTIALDTSSEFEFLWWAIAYFLMMCFHIRGGLTLWRFMSIATIITMITLFIYLIGSIPFMNFPKYAYRNSDTGFASDGLEFFLVLRLPCWLFVGIDLL
;
A
#
# COMPACT_ATOMS: atom_id res chain seq x y z
N MET A 1 -8.69 30.12 -18.26
CA MET A 1 -8.69 29.55 -16.89
C MET A 1 -9.98 28.76 -16.73
N SER A 2 -9.93 27.44 -16.91
CA SER A 2 -11.09 26.56 -16.77
C SER A 2 -11.44 26.36 -15.29
N PRO A 3 -12.73 26.24 -14.93
CA PRO A 3 -13.20 26.21 -13.54
C PRO A 3 -12.94 24.86 -12.82
N PHE A 4 -12.12 23.98 -13.39
CA PHE A 4 -11.80 22.64 -12.85
C PHE A 4 -10.40 22.51 -12.22
N GLY A 5 -9.65 23.61 -12.09
CA GLY A 5 -8.34 23.61 -11.46
C GLY A 5 -8.41 23.88 -9.95
N GLN A 6 -8.92 22.95 -9.14
CA GLN A 6 -8.61 22.98 -7.71
C GLN A 6 -7.18 22.47 -7.54
N ASN A 7 -6.24 23.41 -7.41
CA ASN A 7 -4.80 23.17 -7.33
C ASN A 7 -4.47 22.21 -6.17
N ALA A 8 -4.18 20.94 -6.48
CA ALA A 8 -3.51 20.05 -5.55
C ALA A 8 -2.12 20.64 -5.26
N GLN A 9 -1.99 21.29 -4.11
CA GLN A 9 -0.70 21.80 -3.64
C GLN A 9 0.22 20.61 -3.29
N PHE A 10 1.53 20.85 -3.29
CA PHE A 10 2.55 19.84 -2.97
C PHE A 10 2.20 18.99 -1.73
N TYR A 11 1.69 19.62 -0.67
CA TYR A 11 1.28 18.95 0.56
C TYR A 11 0.15 17.92 0.34
N HIS A 12 -0.82 18.20 -0.52
CA HIS A 12 -1.91 17.27 -0.81
C HIS A 12 -1.40 16.02 -1.53
N ILE A 13 -0.45 16.18 -2.46
CA ILE A 13 0.19 15.07 -3.18
C ILE A 13 1.05 14.25 -2.23
N PHE A 14 1.82 14.91 -1.37
CA PHE A 14 2.64 14.26 -0.35
C PHE A 14 1.79 13.42 0.62
N LEU A 15 0.73 14.01 1.18
CA LEU A 15 -0.19 13.29 2.05
C LEU A 15 -0.92 12.15 1.33
N LEU A 16 -1.28 12.32 0.06
CA LEU A 16 -1.86 11.25 -0.73
C LEU A 16 -0.89 10.07 -0.87
N GLY A 17 0.39 10.34 -1.15
CA GLY A 17 1.42 9.30 -1.18
C GLY A 17 1.55 8.56 0.14
N LEU A 18 1.56 9.29 1.26
CA LEU A 18 1.55 8.68 2.59
C LEU A 18 0.27 7.85 2.83
N ALA A 19 -0.89 8.34 2.43
CA ALA A 19 -2.17 7.64 2.58
C ALA A 19 -2.15 6.29 1.85
N ILE A 20 -1.70 6.29 0.60
CA ILE A 20 -1.61 5.09 -0.25
C ILE A 20 -0.65 4.08 0.38
N LYS A 21 0.52 4.54 0.86
CA LYS A 21 1.50 3.66 1.51
C LYS A 21 0.99 3.06 2.81
N LEU A 22 0.41 3.87 3.69
CA LEU A 22 -0.13 3.40 4.96
C LEU A 22 -1.32 2.44 4.74
N GLY A 23 -2.14 2.65 3.71
CA GLY A 23 -3.24 1.76 3.34
C GLY A 23 -2.77 0.40 2.80
N GLY A 24 -1.74 0.38 1.95
CA GLY A 24 -1.18 -0.88 1.39
C GLY A 24 -0.51 -1.78 2.42
N CYS A 25 0.02 -1.19 3.50
CA CYS A 25 0.60 -1.88 4.64
C CYS A 25 -0.42 -2.68 5.49
N VAL A 26 -1.70 -2.81 5.13
CA VAL A 26 -2.67 -3.55 5.96
C VAL A 26 -2.78 -5.03 5.52
N ALA A 27 -2.37 -5.38 4.31
CA ALA A 27 -2.74 -6.66 3.71
C ALA A 27 -1.88 -7.86 4.13
N ALA A 28 -0.54 -7.76 4.05
CA ALA A 28 0.31 -8.96 4.16
C ALA A 28 1.75 -8.77 4.64
N TRP A 29 2.24 -7.54 4.84
CA TRP A 29 3.66 -7.31 5.19
C TRP A 29 4.06 -8.04 6.48
N HIS A 30 3.18 -8.11 7.48
CA HIS A 30 3.48 -8.75 8.76
C HIS A 30 3.65 -10.28 8.65
N ASN A 31 3.14 -10.91 7.59
CA ASN A 31 3.26 -12.36 7.38
C ASN A 31 4.72 -12.78 7.10
N GLY A 32 5.56 -11.85 6.63
CA GLY A 32 6.97 -12.13 6.34
C GLY A 32 7.79 -12.45 7.58
N TYR A 33 7.40 -11.93 8.75
CA TYR A 33 8.05 -12.25 10.02
C TYR A 33 7.91 -13.73 10.44
N ARG A 34 7.03 -14.50 9.80
CA ARG A 34 6.91 -15.95 10.06
C ARG A 34 8.18 -16.73 9.69
N VAL A 35 9.02 -16.19 8.80
CA VAL A 35 10.26 -16.82 8.33
C VAL A 35 11.50 -16.38 9.12
N GLY A 36 11.42 -15.25 9.83
CA GLY A 36 12.50 -14.73 10.68
C GLY A 36 12.70 -13.23 10.49
N VAL A 37 13.09 -12.52 11.55
CA VAL A 37 13.19 -11.05 11.53
C VAL A 37 14.34 -10.59 10.62
N TRP A 38 15.52 -11.22 10.72
CA TRP A 38 16.69 -10.85 9.94
C TRP A 38 16.55 -11.20 8.46
N GLY A 39 16.06 -12.40 8.14
CA GLY A 39 15.76 -12.80 6.77
C GLY A 39 14.74 -11.89 6.10
N TYR A 40 13.67 -11.52 6.82
CA TYR A 40 12.65 -10.60 6.28
C TYR A 40 13.19 -9.17 6.12
N PHE A 41 14.04 -8.69 7.04
CA PHE A 41 14.68 -7.38 6.91
C PHE A 41 15.54 -7.27 5.65
N ILE A 42 16.34 -8.29 5.36
CA ILE A 42 17.16 -8.34 4.14
C ILE A 42 16.26 -8.42 2.90
N ALA A 43 15.19 -9.23 2.92
CA ALA A 43 14.22 -9.28 1.84
C ALA A 43 13.60 -7.90 1.56
N CYS A 44 13.22 -7.15 2.62
CA CYS A 44 12.74 -5.78 2.48
C CYS A 44 13.77 -4.85 1.85
N MET A 45 15.05 -4.95 2.22
CA MET A 45 16.12 -4.12 1.64
C MET A 45 16.34 -4.41 0.15
N VAL A 46 16.37 -5.69 -0.24
CA VAL A 46 16.50 -6.08 -1.65
C VAL A 46 15.34 -5.53 -2.49
N VAL A 47 14.12 -5.71 -2.01
CA VAL A 47 12.91 -5.20 -2.67
C VAL A 47 12.93 -3.66 -2.70
N ALA A 48 13.34 -3.00 -1.62
CA ALA A 48 13.45 -1.54 -1.55
C ALA A 48 14.41 -0.96 -2.58
N VAL A 49 15.57 -1.59 -2.79
CA VAL A 49 16.53 -1.17 -3.82
C VAL A 49 15.92 -1.34 -5.22
N GLY A 50 15.23 -2.45 -5.48
CA GLY A 50 14.55 -2.69 -6.76
C GLY A 50 13.45 -1.68 -7.06
N TYR A 51 12.59 -1.38 -6.09
CA TYR A 51 11.58 -0.31 -6.25
C TYR A 51 12.21 1.08 -6.29
N GLY A 52 13.32 1.30 -5.58
CA GLY A 52 14.07 2.56 -5.62
C GLY A 52 14.60 2.87 -7.01
N SER A 53 15.24 1.90 -7.67
CA SER A 53 15.70 2.06 -9.05
C SER A 53 14.54 2.25 -10.02
N LEU A 54 13.44 1.51 -9.85
CA LEU A 54 12.22 1.70 -10.65
C LEU A 54 11.67 3.13 -10.54
N ASN A 55 11.61 3.70 -9.34
CA ASN A 55 11.15 5.07 -9.14
C ASN A 55 12.04 6.10 -9.84
N LEU A 56 13.36 5.88 -9.85
CA LEU A 56 14.28 6.76 -10.58
C LEU A 56 14.03 6.70 -12.08
N CYS A 57 13.76 5.52 -12.64
CA CYS A 57 13.38 5.37 -14.05
C CYS A 57 12.05 6.06 -14.37
N VAL A 58 11.04 5.92 -13.49
CA VAL A 58 9.74 6.59 -13.67
C VAL A 58 9.88 8.10 -13.53
N ALA A 59 10.70 8.59 -12.59
CA ALA A 59 11.00 10.01 -12.44
C ALA A 59 11.66 10.60 -13.70
N GLU A 60 12.58 9.88 -14.34
CA GLU A 60 13.15 10.29 -15.62
C GLU A 60 12.06 10.36 -16.70
N LEU A 61 11.22 9.33 -16.79
CA LEU A 61 10.20 9.22 -17.82
C LEU A 61 9.07 10.28 -17.68
N THR A 62 8.64 10.56 -16.45
CA THR A 62 7.67 11.63 -16.15
C THR A 62 8.17 13.01 -16.57
N SER A 63 9.48 13.25 -16.53
CA SER A 63 10.07 14.53 -16.95
C SER A 63 10.09 14.72 -18.47
N ILE A 64 10.20 13.61 -19.23
CA ILE A 64 10.24 13.62 -20.70
C ILE A 64 8.80 13.70 -21.25
N ILE A 65 7.86 13.04 -20.59
CA ILE A 65 6.52 12.81 -21.10
C ILE A 65 5.48 13.40 -20.15
N ALA A 66 5.17 14.68 -20.35
CA ALA A 66 4.19 15.41 -19.56
C ALA A 66 2.74 15.24 -20.08
N PHE A 67 2.26 14.00 -20.20
CA PHE A 67 0.83 13.75 -20.39
C PHE A 67 0.22 13.03 -19.18
N PRO A 68 -1.05 13.31 -18.83
CA PRO A 68 -1.77 12.57 -17.81
C PRO A 68 -2.14 11.19 -18.36
N GLY A 69 -1.36 10.16 -18.03
CA GLY A 69 -1.59 8.80 -18.52
C GLY A 69 -0.90 7.68 -17.76
N GLY A 70 -0.03 8.00 -16.79
CA GLY A 70 0.69 7.02 -15.96
C GLY A 70 1.40 5.93 -16.77
N HIS A 71 1.53 4.75 -16.16
CA HIS A 71 2.19 3.58 -16.72
C HIS A 71 1.60 3.14 -18.07
N PHE A 72 0.28 3.25 -18.24
CA PHE A 72 -0.40 2.95 -19.49
C PHE A 72 0.19 3.75 -20.66
N GLY A 73 0.37 5.06 -20.48
CA GLY A 73 0.86 5.91 -21.55
C GLY A 73 2.33 5.68 -21.84
N TYR A 74 3.15 5.36 -20.84
CA TYR A 74 4.55 4.97 -21.01
C TYR A 74 4.71 3.72 -21.86
N VAL A 75 3.92 2.68 -21.56
CA VAL A 75 3.94 1.43 -22.32
C VAL A 75 3.42 1.66 -23.74
N ARG A 76 2.38 2.48 -23.91
CA ARG A 76 1.86 2.82 -25.23
C ARG A 76 2.87 3.57 -26.10
N ALA A 77 3.63 4.49 -25.50
CA ALA A 77 4.63 5.28 -26.22
C ALA A 77 5.85 4.44 -26.64
N SER A 78 6.19 3.38 -25.89
CA SER A 78 7.36 2.55 -26.13
C SER A 78 7.08 1.27 -26.93
N LEU A 79 6.04 0.52 -26.57
CA LEU A 79 5.71 -0.80 -27.15
C LEU A 79 4.52 -0.75 -28.10
N GLY A 80 3.81 0.36 -28.18
CA GLY A 80 2.66 0.56 -29.08
C GLY A 80 1.29 0.34 -28.42
N PRO A 81 0.20 0.51 -29.19
CA PRO A 81 -1.15 0.62 -28.66
C PRO A 81 -1.68 -0.65 -27.98
N PHE A 82 -1.33 -1.83 -28.49
CA PHE A 82 -1.77 -3.11 -27.93
C PHE A 82 -1.25 -3.34 -26.51
N TRP A 83 0.06 -3.17 -26.31
CA TRP A 83 0.68 -3.33 -24.99
C TRP A 83 0.23 -2.28 -24.00
N GLY A 84 0.03 -1.04 -24.47
CA GLY A 84 -0.62 0.00 -23.67
C GLY A 84 -1.97 -0.47 -23.16
N TYR A 85 -2.87 -0.93 -24.04
CA TYR A 85 -4.20 -1.43 -23.65
C TYR A 85 -4.14 -2.55 -22.59
N MET A 86 -3.26 -3.53 -22.76
CA MET A 86 -3.07 -4.61 -21.79
C MET A 86 -2.64 -4.11 -20.41
N THR A 87 -1.68 -3.18 -20.36
CA THR A 87 -1.25 -2.54 -19.09
C THR A 87 -2.38 -1.76 -18.44
N GLY A 88 -3.22 -1.07 -19.24
CA GLY A 88 -4.39 -0.35 -18.73
C GLY A 88 -5.41 -1.28 -18.07
N ILE A 89 -5.72 -2.42 -18.70
CA ILE A 89 -6.61 -3.42 -18.10
C ILE A 89 -6.02 -3.98 -16.80
N MET A 90 -4.73 -4.31 -16.80
CA MET A 90 -4.10 -4.85 -15.59
C MET A 90 -4.11 -3.85 -14.43
N GLY A 91 -3.86 -2.56 -14.69
CA GLY A 91 -3.96 -1.53 -13.67
C GLY A 91 -5.38 -1.36 -13.11
N LEU A 92 -6.41 -1.52 -13.95
CA LEU A 92 -7.81 -1.53 -13.50
C LEU A 92 -8.10 -2.73 -12.60
N ILE A 93 -7.67 -3.92 -13.01
CA ILE A 93 -7.84 -5.16 -12.25
C ILE A 93 -7.12 -5.04 -10.90
N GLU A 94 -5.87 -4.58 -10.90
CA GLU A 94 -5.07 -4.33 -9.69
C GLU A 94 -5.78 -3.39 -8.72
N SER A 95 -6.30 -2.27 -9.23
CA SER A 95 -7.01 -1.27 -8.42
C SER A 95 -8.27 -1.85 -7.75
N VAL A 96 -9.02 -2.70 -8.47
CA VAL A 96 -10.19 -3.40 -7.92
C VAL A 96 -9.79 -4.40 -6.84
N PHE A 97 -8.74 -5.19 -7.07
CA PHE A 97 -8.24 -6.14 -6.06
C PHE A 97 -7.70 -5.43 -4.82
N PHE A 98 -7.01 -4.31 -4.99
CA PHE A 98 -6.50 -3.50 -3.89
C PHE A 98 -7.63 -2.99 -3.01
N LEU A 99 -8.71 -2.47 -3.63
CA LEU A 99 -9.89 -2.04 -2.91
C LEU A 99 -10.58 -3.20 -2.18
N ALA A 100 -10.72 -4.35 -2.83
CA ALA A 100 -11.34 -5.54 -2.24
C ALA A 100 -10.56 -6.03 -0.99
N VAL A 101 -9.24 -6.15 -1.09
CA VAL A 101 -8.39 -6.57 0.04
C VAL A 101 -8.45 -5.55 1.18
N SER A 102 -8.46 -4.25 0.87
CA SER A 102 -8.55 -3.19 1.88
C SER A 102 -9.87 -3.25 2.66
N LEU A 103 -10.99 -3.50 1.97
CA LEU A 103 -12.30 -3.63 2.62
C LEU A 103 -12.42 -4.90 3.47
N LEU A 104 -11.87 -6.02 3.01
CA LEU A 104 -11.81 -7.26 3.80
C LEU A 104 -11.04 -7.04 5.11
N LYS A 105 -9.88 -6.39 5.03
CA LYS A 105 -9.07 -6.08 6.23
C LYS A 105 -9.75 -5.10 7.17
N LEU A 106 -10.43 -4.10 6.63
CA LEU A 106 -11.23 -3.18 7.42
C LEU A 106 -12.37 -3.91 8.14
N GLY A 107 -13.07 -4.80 7.45
CA GLY A 107 -14.11 -5.64 8.05
C GLY A 107 -13.59 -6.45 9.23
N GLN A 108 -12.47 -7.15 9.04
CA GLN A 108 -11.79 -7.90 10.12
C GLN A 108 -11.42 -7.01 11.31
N ALA A 109 -10.88 -5.83 11.05
CA ALA A 109 -10.51 -4.89 12.11
C ALA A 109 -11.71 -4.39 12.92
N VAL A 110 -12.84 -4.08 12.25
CA VAL A 110 -14.08 -3.65 12.91
C VAL A 110 -14.70 -4.79 13.71
N THR A 111 -14.72 -6.00 13.17
CA THR A 111 -15.21 -7.20 13.87
C THR A 111 -14.47 -7.41 15.19
N ILE A 112 -13.13 -7.33 15.17
CA ILE A 112 -12.28 -7.44 16.36
C ILE A 112 -12.53 -6.27 17.33
N ALA A 113 -12.67 -5.05 16.83
CA ALA A 113 -12.85 -3.86 17.67
C ALA A 113 -14.21 -3.81 18.38
N LEU A 114 -15.27 -4.33 17.73
CA LEU A 114 -16.63 -4.34 18.26
C LEU A 114 -17.04 -5.69 18.87
N ASP A 115 -16.12 -6.66 18.90
CA ASP A 115 -16.35 -8.04 19.36
C ASP A 115 -17.63 -8.66 18.74
N THR A 116 -17.81 -8.44 17.43
CA THR A 116 -18.96 -8.96 16.69
C THR A 116 -18.64 -10.32 16.06
N SER A 117 -19.67 -11.12 15.75
CA SER A 117 -19.47 -12.40 15.07
C SER A 117 -18.87 -12.20 13.68
N SER A 118 -17.92 -13.04 13.30
CA SER A 118 -17.31 -13.08 11.95
C SER A 118 -18.33 -13.25 10.82
N GLU A 119 -19.51 -13.79 11.12
CA GLU A 119 -20.61 -13.91 10.15
C GLU A 119 -21.12 -12.55 9.66
N PHE A 120 -20.93 -11.49 10.44
CA PHE A 120 -21.33 -10.13 10.08
C PHE A 120 -20.21 -9.33 9.40
N GLU A 121 -19.09 -9.94 9.00
CA GLU A 121 -18.01 -9.25 8.26
C GLU A 121 -18.51 -8.67 6.93
N PHE A 122 -19.19 -9.50 6.12
CA PHE A 122 -20.60 -9.28 5.77
C PHE A 122 -21.16 -7.86 5.61
N LEU A 123 -21.44 -7.25 6.74
CA LEU A 123 -22.13 -5.99 6.78
C LEU A 123 -21.11 -4.85 6.80
N TRP A 124 -19.95 -5.08 7.43
CA TRP A 124 -18.90 -4.08 7.62
C TRP A 124 -18.23 -3.64 6.32
N TRP A 125 -17.77 -4.56 5.48
CA TRP A 125 -17.26 -4.25 4.13
C TRP A 125 -18.29 -3.53 3.24
N ALA A 126 -19.59 -3.87 3.31
CA ALA A 126 -20.64 -3.22 2.53
C ALA A 126 -20.92 -1.78 3.02
N ILE A 127 -21.02 -1.58 4.33
CA ILE A 127 -21.16 -0.25 4.94
C ILE A 127 -19.95 0.61 4.60
N ALA A 128 -18.74 0.08 4.75
CA ALA A 128 -17.50 0.81 4.45
C ALA A 128 -17.45 1.21 2.96
N TYR A 129 -17.80 0.30 2.05
CA TYR A 129 -17.88 0.62 0.63
C TYR A 129 -18.88 1.73 0.32
N PHE A 130 -20.10 1.65 0.89
CA PHE A 130 -21.13 2.66 0.70
C PHE A 130 -20.69 4.03 1.21
N LEU A 131 -20.10 4.10 2.42
CA LEU A 131 -19.56 5.33 2.98
C LEU A 131 -18.49 5.93 2.07
N MET A 132 -17.52 5.11 1.64
CA MET A 132 -16.45 5.57 0.75
C MET A 132 -16.99 6.06 -0.59
N MET A 133 -18.00 5.38 -1.15
CA MET A 133 -18.68 5.81 -2.37
C MET A 133 -19.34 7.19 -2.20
N CYS A 134 -20.02 7.45 -1.08
CA CYS A 134 -20.62 8.75 -0.80
C CYS A 134 -19.58 9.89 -0.77
N PHE A 135 -18.39 9.64 -0.21
CA PHE A 135 -17.29 10.60 -0.25
C PHE A 135 -16.74 10.82 -1.66
N HIS A 136 -16.63 9.76 -2.45
CA HIS A 136 -16.13 9.84 -3.83
C HIS A 136 -17.09 10.60 -4.76
N ILE A 137 -18.41 10.43 -4.60
CA ILE A 137 -19.41 11.13 -5.42
C ILE A 137 -19.32 12.65 -5.24
N ARG A 138 -19.05 13.14 -4.02
CA ARG A 138 -18.90 14.58 -3.77
C ARG A 138 -17.65 15.15 -4.45
N GLY A 139 -16.58 14.37 -4.51
CA GLY A 139 -15.32 14.76 -5.16
C GLY A 139 -14.70 16.06 -4.65
N GLY A 140 -13.71 16.55 -5.40
CA GLY A 140 -13.07 17.85 -5.16
C GLY A 140 -12.42 18.01 -3.79
N LEU A 141 -12.48 19.22 -3.24
CA LEU A 141 -11.83 19.59 -1.98
C LEU A 141 -12.24 18.74 -0.77
N THR A 142 -13.47 18.22 -0.75
CA THR A 142 -13.98 17.37 0.35
C THR A 142 -13.20 16.07 0.44
N LEU A 143 -12.91 15.44 -0.70
CA LEU A 143 -12.12 14.21 -0.78
C LEU A 143 -10.67 14.46 -0.31
N TRP A 144 -10.05 15.54 -0.79
CA TRP A 144 -8.69 15.90 -0.41
C TRP A 144 -8.55 16.13 1.10
N ARG A 145 -9.49 16.88 1.69
CA ARG A 145 -9.51 17.11 3.15
C ARG A 145 -9.71 15.82 3.94
N PHE A 146 -10.64 14.97 3.51
CA PHE A 146 -10.88 13.68 4.15
C PHE A 146 -9.63 12.79 4.13
N MET A 147 -9.01 12.62 2.95
CA MET A 147 -7.77 11.85 2.80
C MET A 147 -6.65 12.40 3.68
N SER A 148 -6.48 13.72 3.71
CA SER A 148 -5.46 14.36 4.55
C SER A 148 -5.67 14.10 6.04
N ILE A 149 -6.90 14.25 6.54
CA ILE A 149 -7.24 14.01 7.94
C ILE A 149 -7.05 12.54 8.30
N ALA A 150 -7.55 11.62 7.47
CA ALA A 150 -7.40 10.18 7.68
C ALA A 150 -5.91 9.79 7.76
N THR A 151 -5.08 10.33 6.86
CA THR A 151 -3.63 10.08 6.86
C THR A 151 -2.97 10.55 8.15
N ILE A 152 -3.27 11.77 8.60
CA ILE A 152 -2.70 12.31 9.85
C ILE A 152 -3.11 11.44 11.05
N ILE A 153 -4.38 11.04 11.14
CA ILE A 153 -4.87 10.15 12.21
C ILE A 153 -4.12 8.82 12.19
N THR A 154 -4.03 8.17 11.03
CA THR A 154 -3.32 6.87 10.91
C THR A 154 -1.85 7.00 11.27
N MET A 155 -1.19 8.09 10.88
CA MET A 155 0.20 8.35 11.21
C MET A 155 0.39 8.53 12.73
N ILE A 156 -0.49 9.29 13.39
CA ILE A 156 -0.46 9.45 14.85
C ILE A 156 -0.66 8.10 15.55
N THR A 157 -1.64 7.30 15.14
CA THR A 157 -1.87 5.97 15.70
C THR A 157 -0.65 5.06 15.54
N LEU A 158 0.01 5.10 14.38
CA LEU A 158 1.24 4.34 14.13
C LEU A 158 2.37 4.78 15.07
N PHE A 159 2.58 6.08 15.25
CA PHE A 159 3.60 6.59 16.19
C PHE A 159 3.31 6.18 17.64
N ILE A 160 2.06 6.26 18.08
CA ILE A 160 1.65 5.80 19.41
C ILE A 160 1.95 4.31 19.57
N TYR A 161 1.59 3.49 18.58
CA TYR A 161 1.88 2.06 18.60
C TYR A 161 3.38 1.78 18.63
N LEU A 162 4.17 2.45 17.78
CA LEU A 162 5.61 2.25 17.70
C LEU A 162 6.28 2.56 19.05
N ILE A 163 6.01 3.73 19.62
CA ILE A 163 6.61 4.16 20.89
C ILE A 163 6.09 3.31 22.05
N GLY A 164 4.79 3.02 22.09
CA GLY A 164 4.16 2.20 23.13
C GLY A 164 4.60 0.74 23.11
N SER A 165 5.03 0.21 21.96
CA SER A 165 5.49 -1.17 21.81
C SER A 165 6.94 -1.41 22.29
N ILE A 166 7.77 -0.36 22.38
CA ILE A 166 9.17 -0.43 22.81
C ILE A 166 9.35 -1.23 24.12
N PRO A 167 8.61 -0.96 25.23
CA PRO A 167 8.78 -1.70 26.48
C PRO A 167 8.39 -3.18 26.39
N PHE A 168 7.63 -3.59 25.37
CA PHE A 168 7.19 -4.98 25.18
C PHE A 168 8.08 -5.76 24.20
N MET A 169 9.15 -5.16 23.68
CA MET A 169 10.05 -5.83 22.74
C MET A 169 10.87 -6.94 23.41
N ASN A 170 10.72 -8.17 22.92
CA ASN A 170 11.54 -9.31 23.32
C ASN A 170 12.20 -9.94 22.08
N PHE A 171 13.37 -9.42 21.71
CA PHE A 171 14.14 -9.92 20.56
C PHE A 171 14.51 -11.40 20.68
N PRO A 172 15.03 -11.92 21.81
CA PRO A 172 15.38 -13.33 21.92
C PRO A 172 14.19 -14.27 21.65
N LYS A 173 12.99 -13.90 22.08
CA LYS A 173 11.78 -14.71 21.89
C LYS A 173 11.22 -14.65 20.46
N TYR A 174 11.25 -13.47 19.83
CA TYR A 174 10.54 -13.24 18.56
C TYR A 174 11.46 -13.13 17.33
N ALA A 175 12.78 -12.95 17.50
CA ALA A 175 13.71 -12.80 16.38
C ALA A 175 14.25 -14.15 15.85
N TYR A 176 14.44 -15.14 16.71
CA TYR A 176 15.07 -16.42 16.40
C TYR A 176 14.04 -17.56 16.50
N ARG A 177 13.20 -17.71 15.47
CA ARG A 177 12.07 -18.65 15.52
C ARG A 177 12.50 -20.12 15.42
N ASN A 178 13.55 -20.45 14.66
CA ASN A 178 13.98 -21.84 14.41
C ASN A 178 15.46 -22.02 13.99
N SER A 179 16.25 -20.95 13.91
CA SER A 179 17.68 -21.03 13.59
C SER A 179 18.47 -20.13 14.54
N ASP A 180 19.59 -20.63 15.07
CA ASP A 180 20.52 -19.84 15.88
C ASP A 180 21.06 -18.61 15.12
N THR A 181 20.87 -18.59 13.80
CA THR A 181 21.32 -17.53 12.88
C THR A 181 20.23 -16.52 12.49
N GLY A 182 18.93 -16.78 12.77
CA GLY A 182 17.83 -15.86 12.43
C GLY A 182 17.43 -15.84 10.94
N PHE A 183 17.92 -16.80 10.15
CA PHE A 183 17.64 -16.98 8.72
C PHE A 183 16.76 -18.21 8.43
N ALA A 184 16.07 -18.19 7.28
CA ALA A 184 15.45 -19.39 6.72
C ALA A 184 16.55 -20.43 6.45
N SER A 185 16.34 -21.68 6.83
CA SER A 185 17.31 -22.76 6.59
C SER A 185 17.43 -23.14 5.10
N ASP A 186 16.47 -22.73 4.27
CA ASP A 186 16.38 -23.06 2.85
C ASP A 186 16.33 -21.79 1.97
N GLY A 187 17.12 -21.77 0.89
CA GLY A 187 17.22 -20.63 -0.03
C GLY A 187 15.94 -20.39 -0.82
N LEU A 188 15.16 -21.45 -1.09
CA LEU A 188 13.90 -21.35 -1.82
C LEU A 188 12.84 -20.61 -1.00
N GLU A 189 12.75 -20.92 0.31
CA GLU A 189 11.88 -20.20 1.25
C GLU A 189 12.20 -18.69 1.28
N PHE A 190 13.48 -18.31 1.21
CA PHE A 190 13.86 -16.89 1.11
C PHE A 190 13.30 -16.22 -0.15
N PHE A 191 13.36 -16.88 -1.31
CA PHE A 191 12.79 -16.34 -2.55
C PHE A 191 11.26 -16.22 -2.48
N LEU A 192 10.57 -17.16 -1.83
CA LEU A 192 9.12 -17.08 -1.63
C LEU A 192 8.71 -15.90 -0.75
N VAL A 193 9.56 -15.53 0.22
CA VAL A 193 9.34 -14.39 1.10
C VAL A 193 9.50 -13.05 0.40
N LEU A 194 10.32 -12.94 -0.64
CA LEU A 194 10.54 -11.67 -1.38
C LEU A 194 9.26 -11.03 -1.93
N ARG A 195 8.19 -11.81 -2.12
CA ARG A 195 6.88 -11.29 -2.52
C ARG A 195 6.17 -10.50 -1.42
N LEU A 196 6.40 -10.83 -0.14
CA LEU A 196 5.68 -10.24 0.99
C LEU A 196 6.04 -8.76 1.24
N PRO A 197 7.32 -8.33 1.15
CA PRO A 197 7.69 -6.92 1.22
C PRO A 197 7.12 -6.07 0.07
N CYS A 198 6.79 -6.65 -1.09
CA CYS A 198 6.27 -5.88 -2.23
C CYS A 198 5.00 -5.10 -1.85
N TRP A 199 4.19 -5.60 -0.92
CA TRP A 199 3.01 -4.90 -0.37
C TRP A 199 3.33 -3.55 0.29
N LEU A 200 4.55 -3.36 0.80
CA LEU A 200 5.02 -2.06 1.32
C LEU A 200 5.19 -1.02 0.21
N PHE A 201 5.41 -1.47 -1.02
CA PHE A 201 5.73 -0.62 -2.17
C PHE A 201 4.57 -0.49 -3.17
N VAL A 202 3.46 -1.21 -2.97
CA VAL A 202 2.24 -1.07 -3.79
C VAL A 202 1.73 0.37 -3.82
N GLY A 203 1.17 0.80 -4.96
CA GLY A 203 0.59 2.13 -5.14
C GLY A 203 1.61 3.24 -5.36
N ILE A 204 2.88 2.90 -5.61
CA ILE A 204 3.88 3.89 -6.07
C ILE A 204 3.56 4.40 -7.47
N ASP A 205 2.84 3.57 -8.22
CA ASP A 205 2.40 3.76 -9.58
C ASP A 205 1.18 4.69 -9.72
N LEU A 206 0.53 5.00 -8.58
CA LEU A 206 -0.63 5.89 -8.46
C LEU A 206 -0.24 7.35 -8.16
N LEU A 207 1.07 7.63 -8.02
CA LEU A 207 1.66 8.95 -7.78
C LEU A 207 2.19 9.55 -9.09
#